data_AF-A0A2V5Q7M6-F1
#
_entry.id   AF-A0A2V5Q7M6-F1
#
_cell.length_a   1.000
_cell.length_b   1.000
_cell.length_c   1.000
_cell.angle_alpha   90.00
_cell.angle_beta   90.00
_cell.angle_gamma   90.00
#
_symmetry.space_group_name_H-M   'P 1'
#
loop_
_entity.id
_entity.type
_entity.pdbx_description
1 polymer ?
#
loop_
_entity_poly.entity_id
_entity_poly.type
_entity_poly.pdbx_seq_one_letter_code
_entity_poly.pdbx_strand_id
1 'polypeptide(L)'
;MARIRLRTWRRLVLVIFAALFAAIVYRWISLERLQRMAPPEISTTPTPEPTPTRPPVITGKLDTGKLFNGITLHSTVETVPGVDATTERNQPDSYILDLRLQARVPSPNKTIEELAKVSPQVPTLLPGLASMISSDPVSPLYAQLYDAKIRMLRENLVRLDLLLSRHNFFDCQTVLQLQHPQSHRKALVLQADMDVDADGSDGDRMPVGTGAPANFKPFTSYRWPKKTSGPNPYLAETEDTLKRAEDEYALATTTPVRKRDLRNKIAELRAEVGTLKKYSFLIGATDPFIVVPGAFTHTS
;
A
#
# COMPACT_ATOMS: atom_id res chain seq x y z
N MET A 1 42.47 50.91 -0.94
CA MET A 1 41.27 51.76 -0.84
C MET A 1 40.98 52.43 -2.18
N ALA A 2 40.13 51.84 -3.02
CA ALA A 2 39.78 52.40 -4.33
C ALA A 2 38.44 53.15 -4.24
N ARG A 3 38.47 54.48 -4.34
CA ARG A 3 37.28 55.34 -4.37
C ARG A 3 36.55 55.17 -5.71
N ILE A 4 35.55 54.30 -5.75
CA ILE A 4 34.62 54.18 -6.88
C ILE A 4 33.80 55.47 -6.93
N ARG A 5 34.03 56.29 -7.96
CA ARG A 5 33.42 57.61 -8.14
C ARG A 5 31.89 57.48 -8.25
N LEU A 6 31.13 58.18 -7.41
CA LEU A 6 29.65 58.28 -7.41
C LEU A 6 28.99 58.42 -8.81
N ARG A 7 29.73 58.94 -9.79
CA ARG A 7 29.30 59.13 -11.18
C ARG A 7 29.07 57.83 -11.95
N THR A 8 29.78 56.73 -11.64
CA THR A 8 29.56 55.42 -12.29
C THR A 8 28.31 54.73 -11.76
N TRP A 9 28.00 54.87 -10.46
CA TRP A 9 26.79 54.30 -9.86
C TRP A 9 25.51 54.97 -10.40
N ARG A 10 25.52 56.29 -10.56
CA ARG A 10 24.42 57.03 -11.21
C ARG A 10 24.18 56.60 -12.67
N ARG A 11 25.25 56.29 -13.41
CA ARG A 11 25.14 55.77 -14.79
C ARG A 11 24.60 54.35 -14.82
N LEU A 12 25.01 53.49 -13.89
CA LEU A 12 24.51 52.12 -13.79
C LEU A 12 23.00 52.10 -13.48
N VAL A 13 22.56 52.92 -12.52
CA VAL A 13 21.13 53.03 -12.16
C VAL A 13 20.31 53.56 -13.33
N LEU A 14 20.80 54.55 -14.09
CA LEU A 14 20.11 55.05 -15.28
C LEU A 14 20.00 53.99 -16.39
N VAL A 15 21.03 53.16 -16.58
CA VAL A 15 21.00 52.07 -17.57
C VAL A 15 20.01 50.99 -17.15
N ILE A 16 19.98 50.61 -15.87
CA ILE A 16 19.00 49.63 -15.36
C ILE A 16 17.58 50.17 -15.49
N PHE A 17 17.36 51.44 -15.18
CA PHE A 17 16.05 52.07 -15.30
C PHE A 17 15.59 52.15 -16.76
N ALA A 18 16.48 52.50 -17.68
CA ALA A 18 16.19 52.51 -19.11
C ALA A 18 15.88 51.10 -19.65
N ALA A 19 16.59 50.07 -19.19
CA ALA A 19 16.34 48.68 -19.56
C ALA A 19 14.99 48.17 -19.05
N LEU A 20 14.64 48.50 -17.80
CA LEU A 20 13.33 48.15 -17.22
C LEU A 20 12.19 48.88 -17.94
N PHE A 21 12.37 50.16 -18.25
CA PHE A 21 11.38 50.93 -19.01
C PHE A 21 11.18 50.35 -20.42
N ALA A 22 12.26 50.01 -21.13
CA ALA A 22 12.18 49.36 -22.43
C ALA A 22 11.46 47.99 -22.36
N ALA A 23 11.71 47.19 -21.32
CA ALA A 23 11.04 45.90 -21.14
C ALA A 23 9.52 46.06 -20.89
N ILE A 24 9.11 47.09 -20.12
CA ILE A 24 7.69 47.38 -19.86
C ILE A 24 7.00 47.87 -21.14
N VAL A 25 7.62 48.78 -21.89
CA VAL A 25 7.08 49.28 -23.16
C VAL A 25 6.99 48.14 -24.18
N TYR A 26 8.00 47.27 -24.27
CA TYR A 26 7.98 46.12 -25.16
C TYR A 26 6.85 45.13 -24.80
N ARG A 27 6.66 44.88 -23.50
CA ARG A 27 5.56 44.02 -23.02
C ARG A 27 4.18 44.63 -23.33
N TRP A 28 4.04 45.95 -23.21
CA TRP A 28 2.79 46.65 -23.53
C TRP A 28 2.48 46.64 -25.02
N ILE A 29 3.47 46.92 -25.89
CA ILE A 29 3.33 46.83 -27.35
C ILE A 29 3.00 45.39 -27.78
N SER A 30 3.60 44.38 -27.14
CA SER A 30 3.29 42.96 -27.40
C SER A 30 1.85 42.60 -27.02
N LEU A 31 1.31 43.18 -25.94
CA LEU A 31 -0.07 42.98 -25.51
C LEU A 31 -1.07 43.68 -26.44
N GLU A 32 -0.79 44.90 -26.88
CA GLU A 32 -1.63 45.58 -27.89
C GLU A 32 -1.63 44.84 -29.23
N ARG A 33 -0.50 44.25 -29.64
CA ARG A 33 -0.41 43.48 -30.89
C ARG A 33 -1.22 42.18 -30.83
N LEU A 34 -1.40 41.61 -29.64
CA LEU A 34 -2.30 40.47 -29.42
C LEU A 34 -3.77 40.89 -29.38
N GLN A 35 -4.09 42.09 -28.92
CA GLN A 35 -5.46 42.62 -28.89
C GLN A 35 -5.96 43.12 -30.27
N ARG A 36 -5.06 43.50 -31.18
CA ARG A 36 -5.41 43.89 -32.56
C ARG A 36 -5.54 42.71 -33.54
N MET A 37 -5.30 41.48 -33.10
CA MET A 37 -5.73 40.29 -33.83
C MET A 37 -7.24 40.13 -33.64
N ALA A 38 -8.02 40.80 -34.49
CA ALA A 38 -9.44 40.55 -34.59
C ALA A 38 -9.66 39.06 -34.94
N PRO A 39 -10.69 38.39 -34.39
CA PRO A 39 -11.11 37.09 -34.88
C PRO A 39 -11.43 37.20 -36.37
N PRO A 40 -11.06 36.23 -37.22
CA PRO A 40 -11.43 36.27 -38.63
C PRO A 40 -12.96 36.31 -38.75
N GLU A 41 -13.48 37.31 -39.45
CA GLU A 41 -14.89 37.39 -39.84
C GLU A 41 -15.26 36.14 -40.65
N ILE A 42 -16.22 35.39 -40.14
CA ILE A 42 -16.78 34.22 -40.80
C ILE A 42 -17.75 34.74 -41.87
N SER A 43 -17.34 34.69 -43.14
CA SER A 43 -18.22 34.91 -44.29
C SER A 43 -19.35 33.88 -44.24
N THR A 44 -20.60 34.35 -44.09
CA THR A 44 -21.80 33.51 -44.11
C THR A 44 -22.09 33.03 -45.52
N THR A 45 -21.71 31.78 -45.81
CA THR A 45 -22.24 31.00 -46.94
C THR A 45 -23.50 30.25 -46.45
N PRO A 46 -24.61 30.18 -47.21
CA PRO A 46 -25.84 29.54 -46.74
C PRO A 46 -25.62 28.06 -46.43
N THR A 47 -26.04 27.68 -45.23
CA THR A 47 -26.02 26.33 -44.64
C THR A 47 -26.77 25.31 -45.51
N PRO A 48 -26.14 24.22 -45.98
CA PRO A 48 -26.88 23.03 -46.36
C PRO A 48 -27.44 22.35 -45.08
N GLU A 49 -28.69 21.91 -45.15
CA GLU A 49 -29.44 21.21 -44.09
C GLU A 49 -28.57 20.24 -43.28
N PRO A 50 -28.62 20.26 -41.93
CA PRO A 50 -27.84 19.35 -41.12
C PRO A 50 -28.38 17.92 -41.31
N THR A 51 -27.64 17.12 -42.08
CA THR A 51 -27.77 15.66 -41.98
C THR A 51 -27.38 15.27 -40.55
N PRO A 52 -28.25 14.59 -39.78
CA PRO A 52 -27.96 14.23 -38.40
C PRO A 52 -26.78 13.26 -38.36
N THR A 53 -25.58 13.80 -38.14
CA THR A 53 -24.38 12.99 -37.94
C THR A 53 -24.42 12.50 -36.51
N ARG A 54 -24.78 11.22 -36.35
CA ARG A 54 -24.69 10.49 -35.10
C ARG A 54 -23.29 10.71 -34.51
N PRO A 55 -23.14 11.12 -33.22
CA PRO A 55 -21.83 11.24 -32.61
C PRO A 55 -21.11 9.88 -32.69
N PRO A 56 -19.80 9.87 -33.01
CA PRO A 56 -19.06 8.62 -33.12
C PRO A 56 -19.08 7.90 -31.77
N VAL A 57 -19.38 6.60 -31.82
CA VAL A 57 -19.27 5.71 -30.67
C VAL A 57 -17.82 5.74 -30.22
N ILE A 58 -17.56 6.15 -28.96
CA ILE A 58 -16.22 6.13 -28.38
C ILE A 58 -15.84 4.66 -28.14
N THR A 59 -15.31 4.00 -29.17
CA THR A 59 -14.76 2.64 -29.07
C THR A 59 -13.27 2.72 -28.76
N GLY A 60 -12.94 2.91 -27.48
CA GLY A 60 -11.56 2.82 -26.99
C GLY A 60 -11.32 1.45 -26.35
N LYS A 61 -10.34 0.69 -26.85
CA LYS A 61 -9.73 -0.39 -26.06
C LYS A 61 -9.08 0.26 -24.84
N LEU A 62 -9.64 0.03 -23.65
CA LEU A 62 -9.02 0.50 -22.42
C LEU A 62 -7.80 -0.38 -22.10
N ASP A 63 -6.80 0.29 -21.55
CA ASP A 63 -5.46 -0.23 -21.37
C ASP A 63 -5.43 -1.34 -20.32
N THR A 64 -4.50 -2.29 -20.49
CA THR A 64 -4.29 -3.33 -19.48
C THR A 64 -3.49 -2.74 -18.31
N GLY A 65 -4.21 -2.19 -17.33
CA GLY A 65 -3.61 -1.67 -16.11
C GLY A 65 -3.28 -2.80 -15.14
N LYS A 66 -2.03 -2.87 -14.67
CA LYS A 66 -1.72 -3.61 -13.44
C LYS A 66 -2.16 -2.76 -12.25
N LEU A 67 -3.09 -3.26 -11.47
CA LEU A 67 -3.49 -2.65 -10.20
C LEU A 67 -2.37 -2.83 -9.16
N PHE A 68 -2.36 -1.97 -8.14
CA PHE A 68 -1.35 -1.95 -7.08
C PHE A 68 -1.26 -3.27 -6.28
N ASN A 69 -2.31 -4.10 -6.33
CA ASN A 69 -2.39 -5.41 -5.69
C ASN A 69 -1.90 -6.57 -6.59
N GLY A 70 -1.33 -6.25 -7.77
CA GLY A 70 -0.78 -7.24 -8.71
C GLY A 70 -1.82 -7.90 -9.61
N ILE A 71 -3.05 -7.40 -9.62
CA ILE A 71 -4.13 -7.88 -10.49
C ILE A 71 -4.04 -7.19 -11.85
N THR A 72 -4.12 -7.98 -12.91
CA THR A 72 -4.23 -7.47 -14.27
C THR A 72 -5.70 -7.17 -14.57
N LEU A 73 -6.04 -5.89 -14.75
CA LEU A 73 -7.39 -5.47 -15.11
C LEU A 73 -7.46 -5.27 -16.63
N HIS A 74 -8.34 -6.04 -17.27
CA HIS A 74 -8.78 -5.76 -18.64
C HIS A 74 -10.15 -5.10 -18.54
N SER A 75 -10.25 -3.86 -19.00
CA SER A 75 -11.52 -3.15 -19.09
C SER A 75 -11.86 -2.88 -20.55
N THR A 76 -13.15 -2.94 -20.86
CA THR A 76 -13.71 -2.53 -22.13
C THR A 76 -14.99 -1.78 -21.81
N VAL A 77 -15.26 -0.72 -22.56
CA VAL A 77 -16.54 -0.01 -22.49
C VAL A 77 -17.27 -0.30 -23.78
N GLU A 78 -18.41 -0.97 -23.67
CA GLU A 78 -19.30 -1.27 -24.77
C GLU A 78 -20.55 -0.42 -24.60
N THR A 79 -20.92 0.32 -25.65
CA THR A 79 -22.14 1.15 -25.64
C THR A 79 -23.08 0.67 -26.72
N VAL A 80 -24.28 0.24 -26.32
CA VAL A 80 -25.35 -0.16 -27.23
C VAL A 80 -26.33 1.01 -27.39
N PRO A 81 -26.93 1.23 -28.56
CA PRO A 81 -27.86 2.34 -28.76
C PRO A 81 -29.15 2.09 -27.98
N GLY A 82 -29.48 2.98 -27.05
CA GLY A 82 -30.72 2.96 -26.26
C GLY A 82 -31.80 3.90 -26.78
N VAL A 83 -32.91 4.00 -26.04
CA VAL A 83 -34.01 4.95 -26.27
C VAL A 83 -33.75 6.28 -25.52
N ASP A 84 -34.80 7.01 -25.15
CA ASP A 84 -34.66 8.24 -24.38
C ASP A 84 -34.10 7.96 -22.97
N ALA A 85 -33.32 8.92 -22.45
CA ALA A 85 -32.65 8.78 -21.17
C ALA A 85 -33.60 8.63 -19.96
N THR A 86 -34.87 9.04 -20.09
CA THR A 86 -35.86 8.90 -19.02
C THR A 86 -36.29 7.44 -18.90
N THR A 87 -36.51 6.78 -20.03
CA THR A 87 -36.82 5.35 -20.08
C THR A 87 -35.62 4.51 -19.66
N GLU A 88 -34.43 4.76 -20.22
CA GLU A 88 -33.21 3.98 -19.92
C GLU A 88 -32.81 4.05 -18.43
N ARG A 89 -32.91 5.22 -17.78
CA ARG A 89 -32.58 5.36 -16.34
C ARG A 89 -33.39 4.44 -15.43
N ASN A 90 -34.59 4.07 -15.85
CA ASN A 90 -35.48 3.18 -15.09
C ASN A 90 -35.24 1.69 -15.40
N GLN A 91 -34.41 1.37 -16.39
CA GLN A 91 -34.02 0.01 -16.74
C GLN A 91 -32.73 -0.38 -15.99
N PRO A 92 -32.76 -1.41 -15.11
CA PRO A 92 -31.59 -1.80 -14.32
C PRO A 92 -30.39 -2.27 -15.16
N ASP A 93 -30.64 -2.73 -16.38
CA ASP A 93 -29.66 -3.25 -17.32
C ASP A 93 -29.06 -2.19 -18.27
N SER A 94 -29.55 -0.95 -18.21
CA SER A 94 -29.04 0.17 -19.01
C SER A 94 -27.61 0.61 -18.64
N TYR A 95 -27.12 0.23 -17.45
CA TYR A 95 -25.80 0.59 -16.95
C TYR A 95 -25.20 -0.52 -16.07
N ILE A 96 -24.68 -1.57 -16.71
CA ILE A 96 -24.10 -2.75 -16.04
C ILE A 96 -22.57 -2.69 -16.08
N LEU A 97 -21.95 -3.13 -14.98
CA LEU A 97 -20.53 -3.46 -14.90
C LEU A 97 -20.38 -4.93 -14.49
N ASP A 98 -19.86 -5.75 -15.40
CA ASP A 98 -19.53 -7.15 -15.12
C ASP A 98 -18.09 -7.31 -14.65
N LEU A 99 -17.91 -7.81 -13.44
CA LEU A 99 -16.59 -8.10 -12.87
C LEU A 99 -16.34 -9.61 -12.83
N ARG A 100 -15.28 -10.06 -13.51
CA ARG A 100 -14.84 -11.46 -13.49
C ARG A 100 -13.37 -11.58 -13.10
N LEU A 101 -13.13 -12.06 -11.89
CA LEU A 101 -11.78 -12.41 -11.43
C LEU A 101 -11.48 -13.89 -11.72
N GLN A 102 -10.38 -14.16 -12.41
CA GLN A 102 -9.89 -15.52 -12.66
C GLN A 102 -8.63 -15.77 -11.83
N ALA A 103 -8.77 -16.57 -10.77
CA ALA A 103 -7.65 -17.00 -9.92
C ALA A 103 -7.44 -18.52 -10.07
N ARG A 104 -6.19 -18.95 -10.30
CA ARG A 104 -5.82 -20.37 -10.31
C ARG A 104 -5.48 -20.80 -8.89
N VAL A 105 -6.18 -21.80 -8.37
CA VAL A 105 -5.85 -22.38 -7.06
C VAL A 105 -4.63 -23.30 -7.22
N PRO A 106 -3.55 -23.10 -6.46
CA PRO A 106 -2.33 -23.90 -6.60
C PRO A 106 -2.48 -25.27 -5.94
N SER A 107 -1.81 -26.27 -6.52
CA SER A 107 -1.68 -27.60 -5.93
C SER A 107 -0.51 -27.64 -4.92
N PRO A 108 -0.67 -28.31 -3.77
CA PRO A 108 0.38 -28.40 -2.77
C PRO A 108 1.52 -29.33 -3.20
N ASN A 109 2.74 -29.00 -2.80
CA ASN A 109 3.88 -29.92 -2.87
C ASN A 109 3.68 -31.07 -1.88
N LYS A 110 3.97 -32.30 -2.31
CA LYS A 110 3.76 -33.54 -1.55
C LYS A 110 5.05 -34.31 -1.30
N THR A 111 6.05 -34.19 -2.17
CA THR A 111 7.29 -34.96 -2.05
C THR A 111 8.47 -34.09 -1.60
N ILE A 112 9.52 -34.74 -1.11
CA ILE A 112 10.74 -34.06 -0.69
C ILE A 112 11.41 -33.32 -1.86
N GLU A 113 11.35 -33.87 -3.08
CA GLU A 113 11.89 -33.25 -4.29
C GLU A 113 11.10 -31.99 -4.67
N GLU A 114 9.78 -32.00 -4.50
CA GLU A 114 8.94 -30.83 -4.75
C GLU A 114 9.22 -29.72 -3.73
N LEU A 115 9.34 -30.07 -2.44
CA LEU A 115 9.74 -29.13 -1.39
C LEU A 115 11.12 -28.51 -1.69
N ALA A 116 12.06 -29.31 -2.18
CA ALA A 116 13.41 -28.88 -2.52
C ALA A 116 13.47 -27.89 -3.70
N LYS A 117 12.46 -27.86 -4.59
CA LYS A 117 12.40 -26.85 -5.67
C LYS A 117 12.28 -25.43 -5.11
N VAL A 118 11.60 -25.28 -3.98
CA VAL A 118 11.40 -23.98 -3.32
C VAL A 118 12.45 -23.75 -2.24
N SER A 119 12.81 -24.79 -1.49
CA SER A 119 13.79 -24.71 -0.41
C SER A 119 14.87 -25.79 -0.56
N PRO A 120 15.92 -25.57 -1.37
CA PRO A 120 16.88 -26.61 -1.76
C PRO A 120 17.64 -27.26 -0.62
N GLN A 121 17.79 -26.58 0.51
CA GLN A 121 18.53 -27.08 1.68
C GLN A 121 17.71 -28.00 2.58
N VAL A 122 16.38 -28.09 2.40
CA VAL A 122 15.48 -28.86 3.26
C VAL A 122 15.90 -30.34 3.40
N PRO A 123 16.25 -31.07 2.32
CA PRO A 123 16.67 -32.46 2.44
C PRO A 123 17.95 -32.63 3.30
N THR A 124 18.84 -31.64 3.27
CA THR A 124 20.08 -31.65 4.06
C THR A 124 19.83 -31.27 5.52
N LEU A 125 18.99 -30.26 5.77
CA LEU A 125 18.66 -29.80 7.12
C LEU A 125 17.79 -30.79 7.89
N LEU A 126 16.92 -31.53 7.19
CA LEU A 126 15.97 -32.47 7.76
C LEU A 126 16.03 -33.83 7.03
N PRO A 127 17.12 -34.61 7.20
CA PRO A 127 17.33 -35.85 6.45
C PRO A 127 16.26 -36.93 6.72
N GLY A 128 15.63 -36.90 7.90
CA GLY A 128 14.53 -37.82 8.24
C GLY A 128 13.17 -37.45 7.63
N LEU A 129 13.03 -36.25 7.06
CA LEU A 129 11.75 -35.71 6.59
C LEU A 129 11.08 -36.59 5.54
N ALA A 130 11.86 -37.07 4.57
CA ALA A 130 11.35 -37.92 3.49
C ALA A 130 10.67 -39.19 4.03
N SER A 131 11.22 -39.79 5.10
CA SER A 131 10.65 -40.99 5.71
C SER A 131 9.34 -40.75 6.49
N MET A 132 9.02 -39.48 6.77
CA MET A 132 7.82 -39.09 7.50
C MET A 132 6.65 -38.69 6.58
N ILE A 133 6.91 -38.53 5.28
CA ILE A 133 5.91 -38.19 4.27
C ILE A 133 5.13 -39.46 3.91
N SER A 134 3.82 -39.45 4.16
CA SER A 134 2.90 -40.53 3.79
C SER A 134 2.46 -40.42 2.32
N SER A 135 1.68 -41.40 1.85
CA SER A 135 1.11 -41.38 0.49
C SER A 135 0.12 -40.24 0.24
N ASP A 136 -0.59 -39.82 1.28
CA ASP A 136 -1.44 -38.62 1.26
C ASP A 136 -1.03 -37.68 2.42
N PRO A 137 0.03 -36.89 2.22
CA PRO A 137 0.61 -36.09 3.28
C PRO A 137 -0.09 -34.74 3.43
N VAL A 138 -1.03 -34.38 2.55
CA VAL A 138 -1.59 -33.02 2.51
C VAL A 138 -2.58 -32.83 3.65
N SER A 139 -2.35 -31.79 4.44
CA SER A 139 -3.26 -31.41 5.51
C SER A 139 -4.57 -30.84 4.93
N PRO A 140 -5.75 -31.20 5.47
CA PRO A 140 -7.01 -30.51 5.16
C PRO A 140 -6.97 -29.00 5.42
N LEU A 141 -6.05 -28.55 6.28
CA LEU A 141 -5.78 -27.13 6.53
C LEU A 141 -5.39 -26.35 5.28
N TYR A 142 -4.72 -26.99 4.31
CA TYR A 142 -4.36 -26.34 3.04
C TYR A 142 -5.62 -25.99 2.23
N ALA A 143 -6.57 -26.93 2.13
CA ALA A 143 -7.84 -26.68 1.46
C ALA A 143 -8.65 -25.59 2.18
N GLN A 144 -8.74 -25.66 3.51
CA GLN A 144 -9.42 -24.65 4.32
C GLN A 144 -8.83 -23.25 4.14
N LEU A 145 -7.51 -23.14 4.06
CA LEU A 145 -6.81 -21.87 3.78
C LEU A 145 -7.25 -21.30 2.42
N TYR A 146 -7.22 -22.11 1.36
CA TYR A 146 -7.61 -21.64 0.04
C TYR A 146 -9.10 -21.35 -0.09
N ASP A 147 -9.96 -22.11 0.59
CA ASP A 147 -11.39 -21.80 0.67
C ASP A 147 -11.65 -20.45 1.35
N ALA A 148 -10.90 -20.13 2.41
CA ALA A 148 -10.96 -18.83 3.05
C ALA A 148 -10.50 -17.70 2.12
N LYS A 149 -9.39 -17.90 1.40
CA LYS A 149 -8.90 -16.92 0.41
C LYS A 149 -9.91 -16.70 -0.72
N ILE A 150 -10.50 -17.76 -1.25
CA ILE A 150 -11.53 -17.68 -2.29
C ILE A 150 -12.76 -16.94 -1.76
N ARG A 151 -13.17 -17.19 -0.51
CA ARG A 151 -14.26 -16.45 0.13
C ARG A 151 -13.95 -14.96 0.21
N MET A 152 -12.74 -14.59 0.64
CA MET A 152 -12.31 -13.18 0.66
C MET A 152 -12.32 -12.53 -0.72
N LEU A 153 -11.91 -13.26 -1.77
CA LEU A 153 -11.99 -12.75 -3.14
C LEU A 153 -13.45 -12.50 -3.58
N ARG A 154 -14.37 -13.40 -3.22
CA ARG A 154 -15.80 -13.26 -3.56
C ARG A 154 -16.44 -12.08 -2.82
N GLU A 155 -16.19 -11.97 -1.52
CA GLU A 155 -16.77 -10.93 -0.67
C GLU A 155 -16.26 -9.52 -1.02
N ASN A 156 -15.04 -9.41 -1.57
CA ASN A 156 -14.41 -8.13 -1.88
C ASN A 156 -14.28 -7.84 -3.38
N LEU A 157 -14.89 -8.63 -4.27
CA LEU A 157 -14.73 -8.45 -5.73
C LEU A 157 -15.15 -7.05 -6.21
N VAL A 158 -16.16 -6.47 -5.55
CA VAL A 158 -16.66 -5.11 -5.83
C VAL A 158 -15.85 -4.01 -5.13
N ARG A 159 -14.96 -4.36 -4.20
CA ARG A 159 -14.05 -3.48 -3.47
C ARG A 159 -12.61 -3.85 -3.80
N LEU A 160 -12.18 -3.46 -5.00
CA LEU A 160 -10.86 -3.80 -5.53
C LEU A 160 -9.70 -3.37 -4.63
N ASP A 161 -9.93 -2.38 -3.76
CA ASP A 161 -8.99 -1.89 -2.76
C ASP A 161 -8.77 -2.85 -1.57
N LEU A 162 -9.78 -3.65 -1.24
CA LEU A 162 -9.74 -4.67 -0.20
C LEU A 162 -9.54 -6.08 -0.77
N LEU A 163 -9.40 -6.19 -2.09
CA LEU A 163 -9.21 -7.46 -2.76
C LEU A 163 -7.81 -8.00 -2.47
N LEU A 164 -7.73 -9.29 -2.12
CA LEU A 164 -6.48 -9.94 -1.76
C LEU A 164 -5.45 -9.81 -2.89
N SER A 165 -4.24 -9.40 -2.53
CA SER A 165 -3.15 -9.25 -3.50
C SER A 165 -2.74 -10.59 -4.10
N ARG A 166 -2.11 -10.55 -5.28
CA ARG A 166 -1.54 -11.76 -5.89
C ARG A 166 -0.53 -12.43 -4.97
N HIS A 167 0.33 -11.66 -4.32
CA HIS A 167 1.33 -12.18 -3.38
C HIS A 167 0.67 -12.96 -2.25
N ASN A 168 -0.31 -12.37 -1.55
CA ASN A 168 -1.00 -13.00 -0.42
C ASN A 168 -1.89 -14.18 -0.87
N PHE A 169 -2.40 -14.19 -2.09
CA PHE A 169 -3.14 -15.36 -2.58
C PHE A 169 -2.21 -16.59 -2.78
N PHE A 170 -0.96 -16.36 -3.19
CA PHE A 170 0.03 -17.40 -3.50
C PHE A 170 1.15 -17.56 -2.46
N ASP A 171 0.97 -17.04 -1.24
CA ASP A 171 1.98 -17.06 -0.17
C ASP A 171 2.28 -18.45 0.42
N CYS A 172 1.41 -19.45 0.24
CA CYS A 172 1.54 -20.76 0.88
C CYS A 172 1.68 -21.86 -0.17
N GLN A 173 2.84 -22.52 -0.19
CA GLN A 173 3.16 -23.57 -1.14
C GLN A 173 2.58 -24.93 -0.72
N THR A 174 2.65 -25.28 0.57
CA THR A 174 2.07 -26.53 1.08
C THR A 174 1.90 -26.53 2.59
N VAL A 175 0.97 -27.38 3.06
CA VAL A 175 0.82 -27.76 4.47
C VAL A 175 0.71 -29.28 4.52
N LEU A 176 1.68 -29.94 5.15
CA LEU A 176 1.78 -31.38 5.23
C LEU A 176 1.61 -31.89 6.66
N GLN A 177 0.82 -32.94 6.85
CA GLN A 177 0.76 -33.71 8.08
C GLN A 177 1.70 -34.90 7.98
N LEU A 178 2.62 -34.98 8.93
CA LEU A 178 3.66 -35.99 8.97
C LEU A 178 3.55 -36.82 10.24
N GLN A 179 4.03 -38.05 10.16
CA GLN A 179 4.17 -38.90 11.34
C GLN A 179 5.52 -39.61 11.31
N HIS A 180 6.25 -39.51 12.41
CA HIS A 180 7.52 -40.21 12.54
C HIS A 180 7.27 -41.72 12.66
N PRO A 181 7.91 -42.57 11.83
CA PRO A 181 7.55 -43.99 11.74
C PRO A 181 7.79 -44.77 13.04
N GLN A 182 8.88 -44.48 13.78
CA GLN A 182 9.21 -45.20 15.02
C GLN A 182 8.57 -44.61 16.28
N SER A 183 8.58 -43.27 16.43
CA SER A 183 8.07 -42.61 17.64
C SER A 183 6.59 -42.26 17.57
N HIS A 184 5.97 -42.43 16.39
CA HIS A 184 4.59 -42.02 16.08
C HIS A 184 4.28 -40.54 16.34
N ARG A 185 5.31 -39.72 16.60
CA ARG A 185 5.18 -38.28 16.81
C ARG A 185 4.65 -37.63 15.54
N LYS A 186 3.59 -36.86 15.69
CA LYS A 186 3.00 -36.07 14.60
C LYS A 186 3.75 -34.76 14.46
N ALA A 187 3.89 -34.31 13.22
CA ALA A 187 4.44 -33.00 12.90
C ALA A 187 3.62 -32.37 11.77
N LEU A 188 3.57 -31.03 11.76
CA LEU A 188 3.00 -30.26 10.67
C LEU A 188 4.14 -29.51 9.98
N VAL A 189 4.27 -29.66 8.66
CA VAL A 189 5.25 -28.92 7.86
C VAL A 189 4.52 -27.90 7.02
N LEU A 190 5.00 -26.66 7.10
CA LEU A 190 4.49 -25.55 6.30
C LEU A 190 5.64 -25.02 5.44
N GLN A 191 5.39 -24.85 4.15
CA GLN A 191 6.29 -24.13 3.25
C GLN A 191 5.51 -22.94 2.71
N ALA A 192 5.88 -21.75 3.16
CA ALA A 192 5.20 -20.51 2.85
C ALA A 192 6.19 -19.34 2.82
N ASP A 193 5.82 -18.30 2.09
CA ASP A 193 6.44 -16.99 2.12
C ASP A 193 5.74 -16.17 3.21
N MET A 194 6.50 -15.72 4.20
CA MET A 194 5.97 -15.03 5.38
C MET A 194 6.32 -13.54 5.29
N ASP A 195 5.34 -12.72 4.93
CA ASP A 195 5.46 -11.27 4.91
C ASP A 195 4.85 -10.67 6.19
N VAL A 196 5.46 -10.95 7.34
CA VAL A 196 5.02 -10.41 8.64
C VAL A 196 6.14 -9.64 9.33
N ASP A 197 5.98 -8.32 9.39
CA ASP A 197 6.74 -7.44 10.27
C ASP A 197 6.26 -7.62 11.73
N ALA A 198 6.73 -8.67 12.40
CA ALA A 198 6.46 -8.89 13.83
C ALA A 198 7.59 -8.37 14.75
N ASP A 199 8.56 -7.63 14.19
CA ASP A 199 9.71 -7.15 14.94
C ASP A 199 9.34 -5.96 15.83
N GLY A 200 9.37 -6.19 17.13
CA GLY A 200 9.15 -5.21 18.19
C GLY A 200 10.40 -4.99 19.04
N SER A 201 10.23 -4.42 20.22
CA SER A 201 11.34 -4.10 21.12
C SER A 201 11.24 -4.78 22.48
N ASP A 202 12.37 -5.26 23.01
CA ASP A 202 12.44 -5.85 24.34
C ASP A 202 13.54 -5.20 25.15
N GLY A 203 13.18 -4.25 26.01
CA GLY A 203 14.15 -3.57 26.90
C GLY A 203 14.79 -4.48 27.95
N ASP A 204 14.22 -5.65 28.23
CA ASP A 204 14.81 -6.61 29.19
C ASP A 204 15.96 -7.40 28.55
N ARG A 205 15.91 -7.64 27.24
CA ARG A 205 16.91 -8.44 26.50
C ARG A 205 17.84 -7.58 25.64
N MET A 206 17.31 -6.48 25.10
CA MET A 206 18.00 -5.56 24.20
C MET A 206 17.83 -4.13 24.73
N PRO A 207 18.66 -3.72 25.70
CA PRO A 207 18.56 -2.40 26.33
C PRO A 207 18.98 -1.25 25.39
N VAL A 208 19.57 -1.56 24.23
CA VAL A 208 20.02 -0.58 23.23
C VAL A 208 19.20 -0.79 21.94
N GLY A 209 18.60 0.29 21.44
CA GLY A 209 17.86 0.27 20.18
C GLY A 209 18.80 0.06 19.00
N THR A 210 18.51 -0.93 18.16
CA THR A 210 19.31 -1.27 16.98
C THR A 210 18.93 -0.37 15.80
N GLY A 211 19.21 0.93 15.87
CA GLY A 211 19.15 1.89 14.73
C GLY A 211 18.09 1.60 13.67
N ALA A 212 16.86 1.32 14.10
CA ALA A 212 15.92 0.58 13.28
C ALA A 212 15.42 1.45 12.11
N PRO A 213 15.09 0.83 10.95
CA PRO A 213 14.63 1.58 9.78
C PRO A 213 13.35 2.38 10.10
N ALA A 214 13.05 3.39 9.30
CA ALA A 214 11.90 4.30 9.50
C ALA A 214 10.53 3.59 9.62
N ASN A 215 10.45 2.33 9.17
CA ASN A 215 9.23 1.53 9.14
C ASN A 215 9.09 0.63 10.38
N PHE A 216 10.12 0.56 11.22
CA PHE A 216 10.15 -0.30 12.39
C PHE A 216 9.10 0.12 13.41
N LYS A 217 8.35 -0.86 13.91
CA LYS A 217 7.33 -0.63 14.94
C LYS A 217 7.83 -1.19 16.26
N PRO A 218 8.21 -0.35 17.24
CA PRO A 218 8.79 -0.84 18.48
C PRO A 218 7.78 -1.61 19.35
N PHE A 219 6.50 -1.57 19.03
CA PHE A 219 5.44 -2.31 19.72
C PHE A 219 4.62 -3.13 18.73
N THR A 220 4.24 -4.34 19.15
CA THR A 220 3.41 -5.26 18.38
C THR A 220 2.32 -5.87 19.27
N SER A 221 1.40 -6.62 18.68
CA SER A 221 0.43 -7.40 19.44
C SER A 221 1.07 -8.58 20.20
N TYR A 222 2.25 -9.04 19.76
CA TYR A 222 3.00 -10.13 20.37
C TYR A 222 3.85 -9.61 21.53
N ARG A 223 3.24 -9.55 22.72
CA ARG A 223 3.81 -8.89 23.89
C ARG A 223 3.66 -9.68 25.18
N TRP A 224 4.55 -9.47 26.13
CA TRP A 224 4.50 -10.02 27.49
C TRP A 224 4.90 -8.97 28.53
N PRO A 225 4.44 -9.09 29.79
CA PRO A 225 4.83 -8.15 30.85
C PRO A 225 6.35 -8.10 31.03
N LYS A 226 6.90 -6.90 31.26
CA LYS A 226 8.33 -6.72 31.52
C LYS A 226 8.75 -7.43 32.81
N LYS A 227 9.97 -7.97 32.79
CA LYS A 227 10.61 -8.65 33.92
C LYS A 227 11.55 -7.73 34.69
N THR A 228 12.12 -6.71 34.04
CA THR A 228 13.06 -5.77 34.67
C THR A 228 12.51 -4.34 34.70
N SER A 229 13.17 -3.48 35.46
CA SER A 229 12.93 -2.04 35.47
C SER A 229 13.66 -1.29 34.35
N GLY A 230 14.42 -1.98 33.50
CA GLY A 230 15.14 -1.36 32.39
C GLY A 230 14.16 -0.69 31.42
N PRO A 231 14.35 0.57 31.01
CA PRO A 231 13.44 1.23 30.08
C PRO A 231 13.50 0.57 28.70
N ASN A 232 12.39 0.65 27.96
CA ASN A 232 12.42 0.23 26.55
C ASN A 232 13.28 1.23 25.76
N PRO A 233 14.17 0.78 24.85
CA PRO A 233 15.08 1.67 24.13
C PRO A 233 14.37 2.76 23.29
N TYR A 234 13.14 2.52 22.85
CA TYR A 234 12.36 3.47 22.06
C TYR A 234 11.46 4.38 22.91
N LEU A 235 11.36 4.12 24.23
CA LEU A 235 10.47 4.86 25.11
C LEU A 235 10.78 6.37 25.15
N ALA A 236 12.06 6.73 25.25
CA ALA A 236 12.47 8.13 25.39
C ALA A 236 12.08 8.97 24.16
N GLU A 237 12.33 8.45 22.95
CA GLU A 237 11.96 9.15 21.71
C GLU A 237 10.45 9.27 21.53
N THR A 238 9.69 8.23 21.88
CA THR A 238 8.22 8.27 21.86
C THR A 238 7.67 9.29 22.87
N GLU A 239 8.25 9.37 24.08
CA GLU A 239 7.88 10.38 25.09
C GLU A 239 8.19 11.81 24.63
N ASP A 240 9.34 12.05 24.01
CA ASP A 240 9.69 13.35 23.43
C ASP A 240 8.78 13.74 22.27
N THR A 241 8.37 12.76 21.46
CA THR A 241 7.42 12.97 20.37
C THR A 241 6.01 13.28 20.88
N LEU A 242 5.58 12.59 21.94
CA LEU A 242 4.34 12.91 22.65
C LEU A 242 4.36 14.34 23.19
N LYS A 243 5.44 14.73 23.87
CA LYS A 243 5.60 16.07 24.43
C LYS A 243 5.53 17.14 23.35
N ARG A 244 6.25 16.97 22.23
CA ARG A 244 6.18 17.91 21.09
C ARG A 244 4.77 18.04 20.52
N ALA A 245 4.03 16.94 20.41
CA ALA A 245 2.64 16.96 19.93
C ALA A 245 1.70 17.68 20.91
N GLU A 246 1.87 17.48 22.21
CA GLU A 246 1.13 18.17 23.27
C GLU A 246 1.43 19.67 23.29
N ASP A 247 2.69 20.06 23.16
CA ASP A 247 3.13 21.45 23.06
C ASP A 247 2.52 22.13 21.82
N GLU A 248 2.58 21.48 20.65
CA GLU A 248 1.97 22.00 19.42
C GLU A 248 0.45 22.14 19.55
N TYR A 249 -0.21 21.20 20.21
CA TYR A 249 -1.65 21.25 20.45
C TYR A 249 -2.05 22.44 21.35
N ALA A 250 -1.20 22.76 22.33
CA ALA A 250 -1.42 23.86 23.26
C ALA A 250 -1.22 25.26 22.64
N LEU A 251 -0.49 25.36 21.52
CA LEU A 251 -0.29 26.64 20.84
C LEU A 251 -1.62 27.26 20.38
N ALA A 252 -1.75 28.57 20.61
CA ALA A 252 -2.89 29.35 20.15
C ALA A 252 -2.95 29.47 18.61
N THR A 253 -1.80 29.38 17.95
CA THR A 253 -1.63 29.52 16.49
C THR A 253 -2.01 28.25 15.71
N THR A 254 -2.22 27.12 16.38
CA THR A 254 -2.51 25.84 15.72
C THR A 254 -3.94 25.81 15.18
N THR A 255 -4.07 25.50 13.89
CA THR A 255 -5.37 25.52 13.19
C THR A 255 -6.35 24.47 13.75
N PRO A 256 -7.67 24.67 13.65
CA PRO A 256 -8.65 23.71 14.15
C PRO A 256 -8.52 22.30 13.55
N VAL A 257 -8.20 22.22 12.25
CA VAL A 257 -7.95 20.94 11.55
C VAL A 257 -6.72 20.25 12.14
N ARG A 258 -5.61 20.98 12.30
CA ARG A 258 -4.39 20.43 12.90
C ARG A 258 -4.59 20.00 14.35
N LYS A 259 -5.38 20.73 15.15
CA LYS A 259 -5.75 20.32 16.51
C LYS A 259 -6.54 19.02 16.53
N ARG A 260 -7.39 18.75 15.55
CA ARG A 260 -8.10 17.47 15.43
C ARG A 260 -7.11 16.32 15.17
N ASP A 261 -6.19 16.50 14.25
CA ASP A 261 -5.18 15.48 13.93
C ASP A 261 -4.25 15.20 15.12
N LEU A 262 -3.78 16.27 15.78
CA LEU A 262 -2.94 16.17 16.97
C LEU A 262 -3.65 15.46 18.13
N ARG A 263 -4.97 15.66 18.29
CA ARG A 263 -5.74 14.95 19.33
C ARG A 263 -5.66 13.43 19.16
N ASN A 264 -5.86 12.95 17.94
CA ASN A 264 -5.76 11.52 17.63
C ASN A 264 -4.33 11.03 17.84
N LYS A 265 -3.33 11.78 17.34
CA LYS A 265 -1.92 11.42 17.49
C LYS A 265 -1.47 11.36 18.95
N ILE A 266 -1.89 12.31 19.79
CA ILE A 266 -1.60 12.33 21.23
C ILE A 266 -2.22 11.12 21.92
N ALA A 267 -3.47 10.77 21.58
CA ALA A 267 -4.13 9.60 22.15
C ALA A 267 -3.38 8.30 21.80
N GLU A 268 -2.96 8.14 20.54
CA GLU A 268 -2.14 7.02 20.09
C GLU A 268 -0.79 6.97 20.82
N LEU A 269 -0.06 8.08 20.86
CA LEU A 269 1.26 8.16 21.51
C LEU A 269 1.18 7.87 23.02
N ARG A 270 0.13 8.33 23.72
CA ARG A 270 -0.08 7.99 25.13
C ARG A 270 -0.32 6.49 25.33
N ALA A 271 -1.09 5.85 24.46
CA ALA A 271 -1.31 4.41 24.51
C ALA A 271 -0.02 3.63 24.21
N GLU A 272 0.77 4.10 23.26
CA GLU A 272 2.08 3.55 22.91
C GLU A 272 3.07 3.65 24.09
N VAL A 273 3.26 4.84 24.66
CA VAL A 273 4.09 5.06 25.86
C VAL A 273 3.66 4.15 27.00
N GLY A 274 2.35 4.06 27.27
CA GLY A 274 1.81 3.17 28.29
C GLY A 274 2.11 1.69 28.02
N THR A 275 2.17 1.31 26.74
CA THR A 275 2.45 -0.05 26.28
C THR A 275 3.95 -0.37 26.40
N LEU A 276 4.84 0.50 25.92
CA LEU A 276 6.30 0.37 26.02
C LEU A 276 6.82 0.35 27.47
N LYS A 277 6.11 1.03 28.39
CA LYS A 277 6.42 1.00 29.83
C LYS A 277 6.11 -0.34 30.50
N LYS A 278 5.09 -1.05 30.03
CA LYS A 278 4.53 -2.23 30.71
C LYS A 278 4.95 -3.55 30.08
N TYR A 279 5.25 -3.55 28.79
CA TYR A 279 5.44 -4.77 28.01
C TYR A 279 6.77 -4.78 27.26
N SER A 280 7.25 -5.99 27.03
CA SER A 280 8.26 -6.34 26.04
C SER A 280 7.60 -7.03 24.87
N PHE A 281 8.22 -6.95 23.69
CA PHE A 281 7.66 -7.44 22.43
C PHE A 281 8.57 -8.48 21.78
N LEU A 282 7.99 -9.30 20.91
CA LEU A 282 8.71 -10.24 20.08
C LEU A 282 9.76 -9.52 19.24
N ILE A 283 11.00 -10.00 19.24
CA ILE A 283 12.08 -9.47 18.38
C ILE A 283 12.32 -10.50 17.30
N GLY A 284 11.91 -10.21 16.07
CA GLY A 284 11.96 -11.17 14.98
C GLY A 284 13.38 -11.63 14.64
N ALA A 285 14.37 -10.76 14.84
CA ALA A 285 15.78 -11.10 14.64
C ALA A 285 16.36 -12.01 15.74
N THR A 286 15.74 -12.06 16.93
CA THR A 286 16.26 -12.81 18.09
C THR A 286 15.43 -14.05 18.40
N ASP A 287 14.12 -13.99 18.16
CA ASP A 287 13.17 -15.04 18.47
C ASP A 287 12.76 -15.75 17.18
N PRO A 288 13.06 -17.04 16.99
CA PRO A 288 12.50 -17.78 15.87
C PRO A 288 10.99 -17.88 16.06
N PHE A 289 10.23 -17.30 15.13
CA PHE A 289 8.77 -17.30 15.17
C PHE A 289 8.20 -17.64 13.80
N ILE A 290 6.99 -18.16 13.81
CA ILE A 290 6.14 -18.32 12.64
C ILE A 290 4.73 -17.84 13.00
N VAL A 291 4.02 -17.29 12.03
CA VAL A 291 2.62 -16.89 12.17
C VAL A 291 1.80 -17.80 11.30
N VAL A 292 0.84 -18.48 11.93
CA VAL A 292 -0.07 -19.39 11.24
C VAL A 292 -1.49 -18.82 11.30
N PRO A 293 -2.34 -19.11 10.29
CA PRO A 293 -3.75 -18.76 10.36
C PRO A 293 -4.38 -19.35 11.63
N GLY A 294 -5.20 -18.56 12.34
CA GLY A 294 -5.85 -19.02 13.57
C GLY A 294 -6.72 -20.27 13.37
N ALA A 295 -7.24 -20.51 12.17
CA ALA A 295 -7.95 -21.75 11.85
C ALA A 295 -7.11 -23.02 12.07
N PHE A 296 -5.78 -22.91 11.99
CA PHE A 296 -4.88 -24.05 12.16
C PHE A 296 -4.73 -24.45 13.64
N THR A 297 -5.11 -23.58 14.58
CA THR A 297 -5.00 -23.87 16.03
C THR A 297 -6.27 -24.48 16.62
N HIS A 298 -7.40 -24.46 15.90
CA HIS A 298 -8.70 -24.92 16.40
C HIS A 298 -9.08 -26.35 15.98
N THR A 299 -8.17 -27.07 15.32
CA THR A 299 -8.40 -28.40 14.73
C THR A 299 -7.62 -29.51 15.42
N SER A 300 -7.39 -29.38 16.74
CA SER A 300 -6.82 -30.44 17.58
C SER A 300 -7.91 -31.30 18.20
#